data_AF-A0A2G6J8U1-F1
#
_entry.id   AF-A0A2G6J8U1-F1
#
_cell.length_a   1.000
_cell.length_b   1.000
_cell.length_c   1.000
_cell.angle_alpha   90.00
_cell.angle_beta   90.00
_cell.angle_gamma   90.00
#
_symmetry.space_group_name_H-M   'P 1'
#
loop_
_entity.id
_entity.type
_entity.pdbx_description
1 polymer ?
#
loop_
_entity_poly.entity_id
_entity_poly.type
_entity_poly.pdbx_seq_one_letter_code
_entity_poly.pdbx_strand_id
1 'polypeptide(L)'
;MSMIARRALVVFLAVAGASGCKRGAKRQAEAIAGQPVKLQAVTVSVRTPPSARVQGINQKTARSRVEKAIGEAPWVSLDSSSKGATLAVELAAGLRRTRAEAEEFVAIVTVRAPGVVKGQALEASTVAPLREKGKPVPRPSEALRRRHIWRTLDHALASWLHQAKLVGADEEALVAALGDHDPDRLLSAIEISALRKSNAAVPALIGLLSHKERRLADRSIGALVIIGDRRAVKPLTKLAKFEDSGRVAQVIDAIGSLGGEEAKAFLEFVADGHRNPTVRDMARQALARMTRADPT
;
A
#
# COMPACT_ATOMS: atom_id res chain seq x y z
N MET A 1 24.82 -15.68 -3.06
CA MET A 1 23.52 -14.98 -2.92
C MET A 1 23.79 -13.52 -2.55
N SER A 2 23.51 -12.58 -3.46
CA SER A 2 23.86 -11.15 -3.30
C SER A 2 22.85 -10.40 -2.42
N MET A 3 23.36 -9.53 -1.53
CA MET A 3 22.63 -8.71 -0.55
C MET A 3 21.50 -7.84 -1.14
N ILE A 4 21.42 -7.68 -2.46
CA ILE A 4 20.40 -6.91 -3.16
C ILE A 4 19.00 -7.58 -3.08
N ALA A 5 18.94 -8.92 -2.91
CA ALA A 5 17.68 -9.66 -2.91
C ALA A 5 16.93 -9.67 -1.56
N ARG A 6 17.57 -9.29 -0.44
CA ARG A 6 16.96 -9.37 0.90
C ARG A 6 16.16 -8.14 1.33
N ARG A 7 16.18 -7.03 0.59
CA ARG A 7 15.56 -5.76 1.01
C ARG A 7 14.25 -5.38 0.30
N ALA A 8 13.78 -6.16 -0.67
CA ALA A 8 12.55 -5.87 -1.41
C ALA A 8 11.29 -6.61 -0.91
N LEU A 9 11.36 -7.27 0.25
CA LEU A 9 10.23 -7.95 0.86
C LEU A 9 10.02 -7.45 2.30
N VAL A 10 9.62 -6.19 2.42
CA VAL A 10 8.95 -5.71 3.64
C VAL A 10 7.56 -5.29 3.21
N VAL A 11 6.67 -6.27 3.13
CA VAL A 11 5.23 -6.00 3.16
C VAL A 11 4.96 -5.44 4.54
N PHE A 12 4.54 -4.17 4.58
CA PHE A 12 4.14 -3.46 5.80
C PHE A 12 3.07 -4.27 6.54
N LEU A 13 3.47 -4.93 7.63
CA LEU A 13 2.59 -5.30 8.74
C LEU A 13 2.72 -4.18 9.77
N ALA A 14 1.96 -3.10 9.57
CA ALA A 14 1.76 -2.13 10.63
C ALA A 14 0.74 -2.71 11.61
N VAL A 15 1.22 -3.49 12.58
CA VAL A 15 0.48 -3.77 13.81
C VAL A 15 0.55 -2.50 14.65
N ALA A 16 -0.47 -1.64 14.55
CA ALA A 16 -0.67 -0.56 15.50
C ALA A 16 -1.61 -1.04 16.60
N GLY A 17 -1.04 -1.60 17.67
CA GLY A 17 -1.72 -1.71 18.95
C GLY A 17 -1.82 -0.32 19.58
N ALA A 18 -3.04 0.19 19.78
CA ALA A 18 -3.34 1.25 20.74
C ALA A 18 -4.86 1.45 20.86
N SER A 19 -5.47 0.85 21.89
CA SER A 19 -6.88 1.02 22.26
C SER A 19 -7.24 2.43 22.79
N GLY A 20 -6.42 3.46 22.51
CA GLY A 20 -6.65 4.86 22.92
C GLY A 20 -6.79 5.87 21.77
N CYS A 21 -6.83 5.44 20.51
CA CYS A 21 -6.44 6.30 19.37
C CYS A 21 -7.54 6.60 18.34
N LYS A 22 -8.79 6.81 18.76
CA LYS A 22 -9.88 7.27 17.86
C LYS A 22 -9.92 8.80 17.71
N ARG A 23 -9.76 9.57 18.80
CA ARG A 23 -9.76 11.05 18.77
C ARG A 23 -8.49 11.65 18.14
N GLY A 24 -7.33 11.02 18.33
CA GLY A 24 -6.06 11.49 17.78
C GLY A 24 -5.95 11.31 16.26
N ALA A 25 -6.41 10.17 15.73
CA ALA A 25 -6.39 9.90 14.30
C ALA A 25 -7.37 10.79 13.52
N LYS A 26 -8.57 11.03 14.06
CA LYS A 26 -9.54 11.97 13.47
C LYS A 26 -8.99 13.40 13.40
N ARG A 27 -8.42 13.90 14.51
CA ARG A 27 -7.76 15.22 14.56
C ARG A 27 -6.58 15.33 13.59
N GLN A 28 -5.85 14.24 13.38
CA GLN A 28 -4.73 14.21 12.44
C GLN A 28 -5.21 14.20 10.99
N ALA A 29 -6.26 13.44 10.66
CA ALA A 29 -6.86 13.45 9.33
C ALA A 29 -7.46 14.84 9.00
N GLU A 30 -8.14 15.47 9.95
CA GLU A 30 -8.67 16.85 9.83
C GLU A 30 -7.56 17.89 9.68
N ALA A 31 -6.39 17.69 10.31
CA ALA A 31 -5.26 18.61 10.21
C ALA A 31 -4.49 18.51 8.87
N ILE A 32 -4.62 17.39 8.16
CA ILE A 32 -3.92 17.14 6.88
C ILE A 32 -4.84 17.44 5.69
N ALA A 33 -6.16 17.35 5.85
CA ALA A 33 -7.14 17.64 4.80
C ALA A 33 -7.02 19.10 4.31
N GLY A 34 -6.94 19.28 2.99
CA GLY A 34 -6.86 20.57 2.32
C GLY A 34 -5.46 21.21 2.29
N GLN A 35 -4.42 20.58 2.86
CA GLN A 35 -3.06 21.11 2.82
C GLN A 35 -2.16 20.35 1.83
N PRO A 36 -1.34 21.04 1.04
CA PRO A 36 -0.38 20.39 0.16
C PRO A 36 0.69 19.66 0.99
N VAL A 37 1.19 18.54 0.46
CA VAL A 37 2.30 17.80 1.08
C VAL A 37 3.58 18.65 0.97
N LYS A 38 4.14 19.01 2.13
CA LYS A 38 5.36 19.82 2.21
C LYS A 38 6.61 18.94 2.25
N LEU A 39 7.44 19.09 1.23
CA LEU A 39 8.75 18.46 1.13
C LEU A 39 9.86 19.51 1.37
N GLN A 40 10.85 19.14 2.17
CA GLN A 40 12.05 19.96 2.39
C GLN A 40 13.11 19.71 1.31
N ALA A 41 13.27 18.45 0.90
CA ALA A 41 14.34 18.06 -0.01
C ALA A 41 13.96 16.85 -0.85
N VAL A 42 14.67 16.68 -1.96
CA VAL A 42 14.66 15.49 -2.79
C VAL A 42 16.05 14.87 -2.78
N THR A 43 16.13 13.59 -2.43
CA THR A 43 17.36 12.79 -2.51
C THR A 43 17.16 11.68 -3.51
N VAL A 44 18.14 11.48 -4.39
CA VAL A 44 18.09 10.44 -5.42
C VAL A 44 19.34 9.58 -5.37
N SER A 45 19.15 8.27 -5.27
CA SER A 45 20.23 7.30 -5.40
C SER A 45 20.00 6.42 -6.62
N VAL A 46 21.04 6.23 -7.41
CA VAL A 46 21.03 5.36 -8.60
C VAL A 46 22.01 4.21 -8.36
N ARG A 47 21.50 2.99 -8.32
CA ARG A 47 22.25 1.75 -8.07
C ARG A 47 22.13 0.81 -9.25
N THR A 48 23.08 0.91 -10.18
CA THR A 48 23.17 0.02 -11.35
C THR A 48 24.54 -0.66 -11.39
N PRO A 49 24.62 -2.01 -11.41
CA PRO A 49 25.89 -2.71 -11.59
C PRO A 49 26.51 -2.37 -12.96
N PRO A 50 27.84 -2.51 -13.13
CA PRO A 50 28.52 -2.17 -14.38
C PRO A 50 27.89 -2.78 -15.63
N SER A 51 27.47 -4.06 -15.55
CA SER A 51 26.83 -4.80 -16.65
C SER A 51 25.45 -4.28 -17.08
N ALA A 52 24.83 -3.42 -16.26
CA ALA A 52 23.50 -2.86 -16.50
C ALA A 52 23.51 -1.33 -16.55
N ARG A 53 24.70 -0.69 -16.59
CA ARG A 53 24.79 0.76 -16.76
C ARG A 53 24.22 1.17 -18.11
N VAL A 54 23.54 2.31 -18.10
CA VAL A 54 22.89 2.90 -19.26
C VAL A 54 23.28 4.37 -19.30
N GLN A 55 23.75 4.86 -20.44
CA GLN A 55 24.14 6.25 -20.61
C GLN A 55 22.94 7.18 -20.33
N GLY A 56 23.21 8.28 -19.61
CA GLY A 56 22.18 9.24 -19.22
C GLY A 56 21.36 8.87 -17.99
N ILE A 57 21.49 7.66 -17.44
CA ILE A 57 20.87 7.28 -16.15
C ILE A 57 21.86 7.59 -15.02
N ASN A 58 21.67 8.71 -14.33
CA ASN A 58 22.47 9.10 -13.17
C ASN A 58 21.63 9.91 -12.16
N GLN A 59 22.21 10.21 -10.99
CA GLN A 59 21.50 10.92 -9.91
C GLN A 59 21.00 12.30 -10.36
N LYS A 60 21.79 13.05 -11.13
CA LYS A 60 21.45 14.40 -11.60
C LYS A 60 20.24 14.38 -12.54
N THR A 61 20.24 13.51 -13.55
CA THR A 61 19.14 13.39 -14.52
C THR A 61 17.87 12.85 -13.87
N ALA A 62 18.00 11.84 -13.00
CA ALA A 62 16.86 11.31 -12.26
C ALA A 62 16.26 12.35 -11.31
N ARG A 63 17.09 13.11 -10.58
CA ARG A 63 16.65 14.21 -9.71
C ARG A 63 15.90 15.30 -10.47
N SER A 64 16.46 15.77 -11.58
CA SER A 64 15.81 16.79 -12.42
C SER A 64 14.42 16.34 -12.90
N ARG A 65 14.27 15.06 -13.26
CA ARG A 65 12.99 14.49 -13.66
C ARG A 65 11.99 14.41 -12.50
N VAL A 66 12.44 14.04 -11.31
CA VAL A 66 11.61 14.01 -10.09
C VAL A 66 11.14 15.41 -9.71
N GLU A 67 12.05 16.39 -9.68
CA GLU A 67 11.72 17.78 -9.36
C GLU A 67 10.76 18.39 -10.38
N LYS A 68 10.92 18.08 -11.68
CA LYS A 68 9.97 18.48 -12.72
C LYS A 68 8.56 17.94 -12.44
N ALA A 69 8.43 16.65 -12.17
CA ALA A 69 7.13 16.03 -11.90
C ALA A 69 6.48 16.56 -10.60
N ILE A 70 7.28 16.90 -9.58
CA ILE A 70 6.79 17.59 -8.38
C ILE A 70 6.27 18.99 -8.75
N GLY A 71 6.98 19.74 -9.59
CA GLY A 71 6.55 21.07 -10.04
C GLY A 71 5.26 21.06 -10.85
N GLU A 72 4.90 19.94 -11.48
CA GLU A 72 3.64 19.73 -12.19
C GLU A 72 2.48 19.29 -11.26
N ALA A 73 2.77 19.01 -9.97
CA ALA A 73 1.80 18.52 -8.99
C ALA A 73 1.49 19.60 -7.93
N PRO A 74 0.45 20.44 -8.11
CA PRO A 74 0.17 21.59 -7.23
C PRO A 74 -0.15 21.21 -5.77
N TRP A 75 -0.46 19.95 -5.50
CA TRP A 75 -0.71 19.42 -4.15
C TRP A 75 0.57 18.98 -3.42
N VAL A 76 1.75 19.19 -4.01
CA VAL A 76 3.06 18.96 -3.37
C VAL A 76 3.90 20.22 -3.51
N SER A 77 4.47 20.69 -2.41
CA SER A 77 5.40 21.83 -2.42
C SER A 77 6.80 21.39 -2.00
N LEU A 78 7.82 21.79 -2.75
CA LEU A 78 9.22 21.60 -2.40
C LEU A 78 9.83 22.93 -1.93
N ASP A 79 10.12 23.05 -0.64
CA ASP A 79 10.67 24.25 -0.02
C ASP A 79 11.80 23.86 0.94
N SER A 80 13.04 24.18 0.56
CA SER A 80 14.25 23.87 1.34
C SER A 80 14.35 24.60 2.67
N SER A 81 13.61 25.70 2.84
CA SER A 81 13.53 26.46 4.08
C SER A 81 12.48 25.91 5.06
N SER A 82 11.60 25.02 4.58
CA SER A 82 10.54 24.42 5.39
C SER A 82 11.05 23.28 6.29
N LYS A 83 10.41 23.10 7.44
CA LYS A 83 10.51 21.85 8.23
C LYS A 83 9.57 20.81 7.62
N GLY A 84 9.98 20.22 6.50
CA GLY A 84 9.20 19.26 5.71
C GLY A 84 9.82 17.86 5.63
N ALA A 85 9.14 16.93 4.96
CA ALA A 85 9.67 15.59 4.72
C ALA A 85 10.72 15.59 3.59
N THR A 86 11.67 14.66 3.63
CA THR A 86 12.58 14.44 2.50
C THR A 86 12.04 13.32 1.62
N LEU A 87 11.83 13.61 0.34
CA LEU A 87 11.51 12.58 -0.66
C LEU A 87 12.79 11.85 -1.05
N ALA A 88 12.86 10.56 -0.74
CA ALA A 88 13.94 9.69 -1.15
C ALA A 88 13.51 8.81 -2.32
N VAL A 89 14.23 8.91 -3.43
CA VAL A 89 14.04 8.09 -4.63
C VAL A 89 15.24 7.18 -4.79
N GLU A 90 14.99 5.87 -4.78
CA GLU A 90 15.98 4.84 -5.02
C GLU A 90 15.68 4.16 -6.34
N LEU A 91 16.56 4.35 -7.32
CA LEU A 91 16.45 3.75 -8.64
C LEU A 91 17.55 2.70 -8.78
N ALA A 92 17.16 1.47 -9.04
CA ALA A 92 18.05 0.38 -9.38
C ALA A 92 17.64 -0.28 -10.69
N ALA A 93 18.60 -0.75 -11.46
CA ALA A 93 18.33 -1.54 -12.65
C ALA A 93 19.39 -2.60 -12.84
N GLY A 94 19.01 -3.77 -13.34
CA GLY A 94 19.92 -4.92 -13.42
C GLY A 94 19.34 -6.09 -14.18
N LEU A 95 20.17 -7.10 -14.41
CA LEU A 95 19.73 -8.39 -14.91
C LEU A 95 19.29 -9.25 -13.73
N ARG A 96 18.14 -9.90 -13.85
CA ARG A 96 17.60 -10.85 -12.89
C ARG A 96 17.41 -12.19 -13.59
N ARG A 97 18.03 -13.24 -13.05
CA ARG A 97 17.74 -14.62 -13.47
C ARG A 97 16.36 -15.03 -12.98
N THR A 98 15.56 -15.54 -13.89
CA THR A 98 14.24 -16.12 -13.59
C THR A 98 14.37 -17.59 -13.18
N ARG A 99 13.28 -18.19 -12.70
CA ARG A 99 13.23 -19.64 -12.40
C ARG A 99 13.45 -20.52 -13.62
N ALA A 100 13.14 -20.02 -14.81
CA ALA A 100 13.37 -20.71 -16.08
C ALA A 100 14.76 -20.41 -16.67
N GLU A 101 15.70 -19.94 -15.84
CA GLU A 101 17.09 -19.58 -16.20
C GLU A 101 17.25 -18.44 -17.23
N ALA A 102 16.14 -17.89 -17.76
CA ALA A 102 16.19 -16.71 -18.60
C ALA A 102 16.62 -15.46 -17.81
N GLU A 103 17.52 -14.66 -18.38
CA GLU A 103 17.90 -13.35 -17.84
C GLU A 103 16.94 -12.26 -18.33
N GLU A 104 16.28 -11.58 -17.38
CA GLU A 104 15.41 -10.45 -17.66
C GLU A 104 16.05 -9.16 -17.16
N PHE A 105 15.95 -8.10 -17.95
CA PHE A 105 16.28 -6.77 -17.47
C PHE A 105 15.15 -6.25 -16.56
N VAL A 106 15.49 -5.81 -15.36
CA VAL A 106 14.52 -5.33 -14.36
C VAL A 106 14.93 -3.95 -13.89
N ALA A 107 13.95 -3.05 -13.81
CA ALA A 107 14.08 -1.77 -13.11
C ALA A 107 13.29 -1.85 -11.81
N ILE A 108 13.88 -1.35 -10.73
CA ILE A 108 13.28 -1.24 -9.41
C ILE A 108 13.35 0.22 -9.02
N VAL A 109 12.20 0.82 -8.75
CA VAL A 109 12.13 2.19 -8.25
C VAL A 109 11.33 2.19 -6.97
N THR A 110 11.90 2.77 -5.92
CA THR A 110 11.20 3.06 -4.67
C THR A 110 11.21 4.56 -4.44
N VAL A 111 10.04 5.13 -4.24
CA VAL A 111 9.81 6.54 -3.90
C VAL A 111 9.21 6.56 -2.49
N ARG A 112 9.88 7.20 -1.54
CA ARG A 112 9.44 7.23 -0.14
C ARG A 112 9.62 8.61 0.47
N ALA A 113 8.66 9.03 1.28
CA ALA A 113 8.74 10.28 2.05
C ALA A 113 8.31 10.00 3.50
N PRO A 114 9.24 9.60 4.38
CA PRO A 114 8.93 9.44 5.79
C PRO A 114 8.57 10.81 6.40
N GLY A 115 7.54 10.84 7.24
CA GLY A 115 7.14 12.06 7.96
C GLY A 115 6.10 12.92 7.24
N VAL A 116 5.69 12.58 6.01
CA VAL A 116 4.51 13.19 5.36
C VAL A 116 3.25 12.94 6.19
N VAL A 117 3.13 11.73 6.75
CA VAL A 117 2.09 11.39 7.72
C VAL A 117 2.75 10.91 9.01
N LYS A 118 2.35 11.47 10.16
CA LYS A 118 2.98 11.17 11.45
C LYS A 118 2.92 9.67 11.73
N GLY A 119 4.09 9.05 11.90
CA GLY A 119 4.23 7.63 12.23
C GLY A 119 4.13 6.67 11.03
N GLN A 120 3.98 7.15 9.79
CA GLN A 120 3.95 6.32 8.60
C GLN A 120 4.75 6.95 7.44
N ALA A 121 5.38 6.11 6.60
CA ALA A 121 6.04 6.57 5.39
C ALA A 121 5.09 6.43 4.21
N LEU A 122 4.93 7.50 3.43
CA LEU A 122 4.28 7.41 2.12
C LEU A 122 5.27 6.78 1.15
N GLU A 123 4.97 5.59 0.63
CA GLU A 123 5.88 4.80 -0.20
C GLU A 123 5.17 4.22 -1.42
N ALA A 124 5.84 4.32 -2.58
CA ALA A 124 5.49 3.61 -3.79
C ALA A 124 6.73 2.85 -4.28
N SER A 125 6.58 1.55 -4.54
CA SER A 125 7.65 0.72 -5.10
C SER A 125 7.17 -0.02 -6.34
N THR A 126 7.96 0.05 -7.41
CA THR A 126 7.68 -0.62 -8.68
C THR A 126 8.86 -1.50 -9.05
N VAL A 127 8.60 -2.80 -9.21
CA VAL A 127 9.56 -3.77 -9.76
C VAL A 127 9.06 -4.18 -11.14
N ALA A 128 9.66 -3.62 -12.19
CA ALA A 128 9.21 -3.80 -13.56
C ALA A 128 10.23 -4.61 -14.36
N PRO A 129 9.96 -5.88 -14.71
CA PRO A 129 10.71 -6.56 -15.75
C PRO A 129 10.41 -5.93 -17.11
N LEU A 130 11.43 -5.83 -17.96
CA LEU A 130 11.31 -5.33 -19.31
C LEU A 130 10.66 -6.39 -20.19
N ARG A 131 9.48 -6.06 -20.70
CA ARG A 131 8.67 -6.93 -21.56
C ARG A 131 8.13 -6.17 -22.76
N GLU A 132 8.03 -6.83 -23.90
CA GLU A 132 7.32 -6.34 -25.06
C GLU A 132 6.19 -7.32 -25.40
N LYS A 133 4.96 -6.80 -25.52
CA LYS A 133 3.74 -7.62 -25.72
C LYS A 133 3.64 -8.80 -24.72
N GLY A 134 3.99 -8.54 -23.46
CA GLY A 134 3.97 -9.52 -22.37
C GLY A 134 5.16 -10.50 -22.34
N LYS A 135 5.98 -10.55 -23.38
CA LYS A 135 7.11 -11.48 -23.48
C LYS A 135 8.41 -10.84 -22.94
N PRO A 136 9.27 -11.62 -22.27
CA PRO A 136 10.62 -11.16 -21.92
C PRO A 136 11.36 -10.72 -23.18
N VAL A 137 12.15 -9.65 -23.08
CA VAL A 137 13.03 -9.23 -24.18
C VAL A 137 14.45 -9.72 -23.85
N PRO A 138 14.99 -10.72 -24.56
CA PRO A 138 16.38 -11.12 -24.39
C PRO A 138 17.30 -9.98 -24.84
N ARG A 139 18.32 -9.67 -24.03
CA ARG A 139 19.37 -8.69 -24.36
C ARG A 139 18.82 -7.37 -24.96
N PRO A 140 17.98 -6.62 -24.22
CA PRO A 140 17.38 -5.41 -24.73
C PRO A 140 18.44 -4.37 -25.08
N SER A 141 18.18 -3.60 -26.16
CA SER A 141 19.06 -2.50 -26.57
C SER A 141 19.20 -1.47 -25.46
N GLU A 142 20.30 -0.71 -25.47
CA GLU A 142 20.52 0.30 -24.44
C GLU A 142 19.41 1.36 -24.43
N ALA A 143 18.95 1.80 -25.61
CA ALA A 143 17.84 2.74 -25.73
C ALA A 143 16.55 2.19 -25.09
N LEU A 144 16.27 0.89 -25.30
CA LEU A 144 15.09 0.24 -24.72
C LEU A 144 15.21 0.12 -23.20
N ARG A 145 16.39 -0.25 -22.68
CA ARG A 145 16.67 -0.24 -21.23
C ARG A 145 16.47 1.14 -20.64
N ARG A 146 17.01 2.19 -21.28
CA ARG A 146 16.89 3.58 -20.85
C ARG A 146 15.43 4.01 -20.74
N ARG A 147 14.65 3.76 -21.80
CA ARG A 147 13.22 4.07 -21.85
C ARG A 147 12.46 3.32 -20.75
N HIS A 148 12.76 2.05 -20.53
CA HIS A 148 12.11 1.23 -19.50
C HIS A 148 12.41 1.71 -18.09
N ILE A 149 13.66 2.04 -17.78
CA ILE A 149 14.05 2.61 -16.47
C ILE A 149 13.29 3.90 -16.20
N TRP A 150 13.26 4.80 -17.18
CA TRP A 150 12.57 6.07 -17.05
C TRP A 150 11.06 5.93 -16.89
N ARG A 151 10.43 5.06 -17.68
CA ARG A 151 9.00 4.75 -17.52
C ARG A 151 8.70 4.17 -16.13
N THR A 152 9.60 3.34 -15.60
CA THR A 152 9.45 2.76 -14.26
C THR A 152 9.55 3.83 -13.17
N LEU A 153 10.49 4.78 -13.32
CA LEU A 153 10.59 5.94 -12.42
C LEU A 153 9.32 6.80 -12.47
N ASP A 154 8.86 7.14 -13.67
CA ASP A 154 7.64 7.96 -13.84
C ASP A 154 6.42 7.29 -13.23
N HIS A 155 6.28 5.97 -13.40
CA HIS A 155 5.15 5.23 -12.85
C HIS A 155 5.20 5.18 -11.32
N ALA A 156 6.36 4.88 -10.71
CA ALA A 156 6.51 4.89 -9.26
C ALA A 156 6.26 6.30 -8.68
N LEU A 157 6.74 7.33 -9.36
CA LEU A 157 6.54 8.73 -8.95
C LEU A 157 5.08 9.17 -9.12
N ALA A 158 4.42 8.79 -10.21
CA ALA A 158 2.99 9.07 -10.42
C ALA A 158 2.12 8.39 -9.35
N SER A 159 2.45 7.15 -8.98
CA SER A 159 1.79 6.45 -7.87
C SER A 159 1.99 7.21 -6.55
N TRP A 160 3.22 7.60 -6.21
CA TRP A 160 3.48 8.38 -5.00
C TRP A 160 2.78 9.74 -5.01
N LEU A 161 2.81 10.47 -6.13
CA LEU A 161 2.14 11.77 -6.28
C LEU A 161 0.62 11.64 -6.15
N HIS A 162 0.04 10.56 -6.65
CA HIS A 162 -1.38 10.27 -6.49
C HIS A 162 -1.72 10.01 -5.03
N GLN A 163 -0.92 9.20 -4.32
CA GLN A 163 -1.10 9.03 -2.87
C GLN A 163 -0.99 10.36 -2.13
N ALA A 164 0.02 11.19 -2.45
CA ALA A 164 0.22 12.51 -1.85
C ALA A 164 -1.00 13.43 -2.08
N LYS A 165 -1.63 13.35 -3.26
CA LYS A 165 -2.88 14.06 -3.55
C LYS A 165 -4.00 13.65 -2.60
N LEU A 166 -4.21 12.35 -2.43
CA LEU A 166 -5.28 11.81 -1.60
C LEU A 166 -5.07 12.05 -0.10
N VAL A 167 -3.81 12.14 0.34
CA VAL A 167 -3.46 12.51 1.72
C VAL A 167 -4.06 13.88 2.05
N GLY A 168 -3.91 14.86 1.16
CA GLY A 168 -4.44 16.22 1.33
C GLY A 168 -5.85 16.45 0.78
N ALA A 169 -6.50 15.43 0.20
CA ALA A 169 -7.84 15.58 -0.35
C ALA A 169 -8.90 15.76 0.75
N ASP A 170 -10.04 16.38 0.43
CA ASP A 170 -11.20 16.31 1.32
C ASP A 170 -11.79 14.88 1.36
N GLU A 171 -12.79 14.67 2.21
CA GLU A 171 -13.38 13.35 2.42
C GLU A 171 -14.18 12.87 1.20
N GLU A 172 -14.84 13.77 0.47
CA GLU A 172 -15.64 13.44 -0.71
C GLU A 172 -14.74 12.95 -1.86
N ALA A 173 -13.66 13.69 -2.14
CA ALA A 173 -12.67 13.33 -3.14
C ALA A 173 -11.94 12.01 -2.79
N LEU A 174 -11.65 11.76 -1.51
CA LEU A 174 -11.08 10.49 -1.07
C LEU A 174 -12.04 9.31 -1.32
N VAL A 175 -13.33 9.47 -0.98
CA VAL A 175 -14.33 8.42 -1.21
C VAL A 175 -14.55 8.20 -2.71
N ALA A 176 -14.59 9.25 -3.51
CA ALA A 176 -14.72 9.16 -4.96
C ALA A 176 -13.56 8.37 -5.60
N ALA A 177 -12.34 8.51 -5.08
CA ALA A 177 -11.17 7.78 -5.58
C ALA A 177 -11.26 6.26 -5.38
N LEU A 178 -12.13 5.76 -4.49
CA LEU A 178 -12.41 4.32 -4.34
C LEU A 178 -13.23 3.73 -5.50
N GLY A 179 -13.66 4.58 -6.45
CA GLY A 179 -14.27 4.17 -7.71
C GLY A 179 -13.33 4.18 -8.92
N ASP A 180 -12.02 4.46 -8.73
CA ASP A 180 -11.07 4.51 -9.85
C ASP A 180 -10.94 3.14 -10.54
N HIS A 181 -10.90 3.15 -11.88
CA HIS A 181 -10.78 1.94 -12.69
C HIS A 181 -9.33 1.44 -12.83
N ASP A 182 -8.35 2.30 -12.56
CA ASP A 182 -6.95 1.93 -12.48
C ASP A 182 -6.67 1.23 -11.13
N PRO A 183 -6.24 -0.04 -11.12
CA PRO A 183 -6.03 -0.78 -9.88
C PRO A 183 -4.99 -0.18 -8.94
N ASP A 184 -3.95 0.49 -9.47
CA ASP A 184 -2.90 1.08 -8.64
C ASP A 184 -3.38 2.38 -7.97
N ARG A 185 -4.23 3.16 -8.66
CA ARG A 185 -4.93 4.32 -8.08
C ARG A 185 -5.96 3.89 -7.05
N LEU A 186 -6.78 2.88 -7.37
CA LEU A 186 -7.73 2.32 -6.42
C LEU A 186 -7.04 1.78 -5.17
N LEU A 187 -5.93 1.06 -5.32
CA LEU A 187 -5.13 0.60 -4.18
C LEU A 187 -4.64 1.78 -3.32
N SER A 188 -4.15 2.85 -3.95
CA SER A 188 -3.74 4.06 -3.25
C SER A 188 -4.91 4.67 -2.46
N ALA A 189 -6.10 4.72 -3.03
CA ALA A 189 -7.30 5.21 -2.34
C ALA A 189 -7.69 4.35 -1.14
N ILE A 190 -7.59 3.02 -1.25
CA ILE A 190 -7.83 2.08 -0.13
C ILE A 190 -6.82 2.36 1.01
N GLU A 191 -5.53 2.46 0.67
CA GLU A 191 -4.45 2.65 1.64
C GLU A 191 -4.54 4.01 2.34
N ILE A 192 -4.85 5.08 1.60
CA ILE A 192 -5.04 6.42 2.18
C ILE A 192 -6.32 6.50 3.03
N SER A 193 -7.40 5.81 2.64
CA SER A 193 -8.62 5.72 3.45
C SER A 193 -8.36 5.06 4.80
N ALA A 194 -7.56 3.99 4.80
CA ALA A 194 -7.11 3.32 6.03
C ALA A 194 -6.25 4.25 6.89
N LEU A 195 -5.27 4.90 6.27
CA LEU A 195 -4.34 5.81 6.94
C LEU A 195 -5.07 6.97 7.64
N ARG A 196 -6.06 7.55 6.96
CA ARG A 196 -6.89 8.62 7.51
C ARG A 196 -7.98 8.13 8.46
N LYS A 197 -8.14 6.81 8.62
CA LYS A 197 -9.26 6.18 9.33
C LYS A 197 -10.62 6.75 8.90
N SER A 198 -10.82 6.88 7.59
CA SER A 198 -12.03 7.45 7.00
C SER A 198 -13.24 6.53 7.24
N ASN A 199 -14.13 6.93 8.14
CA ASN A 199 -15.40 6.24 8.33
C ASN A 199 -16.34 6.43 7.13
N ALA A 200 -16.17 7.51 6.35
CA ALA A 200 -16.96 7.75 5.15
C ALA A 200 -16.60 6.77 4.01
N ALA A 201 -15.37 6.27 3.97
CA ALA A 201 -14.90 5.27 3.02
C ALA A 201 -15.47 3.86 3.28
N VAL A 202 -15.96 3.57 4.49
CA VAL A 202 -16.38 2.21 4.90
C VAL A 202 -17.39 1.58 3.94
N PRO A 203 -18.47 2.25 3.48
CA PRO A 203 -19.39 1.66 2.52
C PRO A 203 -18.74 1.28 1.18
N ALA A 204 -17.86 2.13 0.65
CA ALA A 204 -17.15 1.87 -0.60
C ALA A 204 -16.15 0.71 -0.43
N LEU A 205 -15.41 0.68 0.67
CA LEU A 205 -14.49 -0.42 1.01
C LEU A 205 -15.24 -1.76 1.18
N ILE A 206 -16.43 -1.76 1.80
CA ILE A 206 -17.29 -2.95 1.86
C ILE A 206 -17.64 -3.46 0.45
N GLY A 207 -17.94 -2.56 -0.49
CA GLY A 207 -18.18 -2.93 -1.89
C GLY A 207 -16.98 -3.62 -2.56
N LEU A 208 -15.76 -3.23 -2.18
CA LEU A 208 -14.51 -3.81 -2.71
C LEU A 208 -14.18 -5.21 -2.16
N LEU A 209 -14.90 -5.70 -1.15
CA LEU A 209 -14.70 -7.07 -0.63
C LEU A 209 -14.95 -8.15 -1.68
N SER A 210 -15.81 -7.87 -2.66
CA SER A 210 -16.14 -8.75 -3.78
C SER A 210 -15.41 -8.37 -5.08
N HIS A 211 -14.37 -7.54 -5.00
CA HIS A 211 -13.61 -7.13 -6.18
C HIS A 211 -12.93 -8.34 -6.86
N LYS A 212 -12.95 -8.36 -8.21
CA LYS A 212 -12.39 -9.46 -9.03
C LYS A 212 -10.90 -9.70 -8.79
N GLU A 213 -10.17 -8.63 -8.51
CA GLU A 213 -8.75 -8.71 -8.18
C GLU A 213 -8.58 -8.96 -6.69
N ARG A 214 -8.09 -10.15 -6.36
CA ARG A 214 -7.91 -10.61 -4.97
C ARG A 214 -7.09 -9.65 -4.13
N ARG A 215 -6.02 -9.08 -4.70
CA ARG A 215 -5.15 -8.11 -4.02
C ARG A 215 -5.94 -6.91 -3.47
N LEU A 216 -6.88 -6.38 -4.25
CA LEU A 216 -7.69 -5.23 -3.86
C LEU A 216 -8.71 -5.60 -2.78
N ALA A 217 -9.34 -6.77 -2.90
CA ALA A 217 -10.25 -7.28 -1.87
C ALA A 217 -9.54 -7.48 -0.53
N ASP A 218 -8.37 -8.12 -0.53
CA ASP A 218 -7.57 -8.35 0.70
C ASP A 218 -7.11 -7.04 1.33
N ARG A 219 -6.73 -6.05 0.51
CA ARG A 219 -6.35 -4.70 0.97
C ARG A 219 -7.53 -3.95 1.56
N SER A 220 -8.73 -4.12 0.99
CA SER A 220 -9.95 -3.56 1.56
C SER A 220 -10.26 -4.14 2.95
N ILE A 221 -10.10 -5.45 3.15
CA ILE A 221 -10.26 -6.07 4.48
C ILE A 221 -9.30 -5.43 5.49
N GLY A 222 -8.02 -5.29 5.12
CA GLY A 222 -7.02 -4.64 5.97
C GLY A 222 -7.38 -3.18 6.30
N ALA A 223 -7.86 -2.42 5.32
CA ALA A 223 -8.29 -1.05 5.51
C ALA A 223 -9.47 -0.94 6.50
N LEU A 224 -10.48 -1.81 6.36
CA LEU A 224 -11.64 -1.85 7.27
C LEU A 224 -11.21 -2.13 8.72
N VAL A 225 -10.26 -3.04 8.93
CA VAL A 225 -9.69 -3.32 10.27
C VAL A 225 -8.98 -2.10 10.85
N ILE A 226 -8.16 -1.41 10.06
CA ILE A 226 -7.43 -0.21 10.51
C ILE A 226 -8.39 0.94 10.85
N ILE A 227 -9.46 1.11 10.07
CA ILE A 227 -10.51 2.09 10.34
C ILE A 227 -11.24 1.73 11.64
N GLY A 228 -11.52 0.44 11.86
CA GLY A 228 -12.10 -0.05 13.11
C GLY A 228 -13.60 0.20 13.24
N ASP A 229 -14.29 0.38 12.11
CA ASP A 229 -15.75 0.58 12.06
C ASP A 229 -16.48 -0.77 12.01
N ARG A 230 -17.28 -1.03 13.04
CA ARG A 230 -18.00 -2.30 13.21
C ARG A 230 -19.08 -2.55 12.16
N ARG A 231 -19.49 -1.53 11.37
CA ARG A 231 -20.35 -1.72 10.19
C ARG A 231 -19.79 -2.74 9.19
N ALA A 232 -18.47 -2.95 9.20
CA ALA A 232 -17.80 -3.95 8.37
C ALA A 232 -17.98 -5.40 8.83
N VAL A 233 -18.36 -5.66 10.09
CA VAL A 233 -18.46 -7.02 10.65
C VAL A 233 -19.47 -7.87 9.87
N LYS A 234 -20.71 -7.39 9.72
CA LYS A 234 -21.77 -8.15 9.03
C LYS A 234 -21.44 -8.46 7.55
N PRO A 235 -20.89 -7.54 6.75
CA PRO A 235 -20.37 -7.86 5.42
C PRO A 235 -19.26 -8.92 5.44
N LEU A 236 -18.32 -8.82 6.38
CA LEU A 236 -17.22 -9.79 6.51
C LEU A 236 -17.73 -11.19 6.88
N THR A 237 -18.73 -11.32 7.76
CA THR A 237 -19.31 -12.66 8.07
C THR A 237 -19.92 -13.34 6.85
N LYS A 238 -20.51 -12.56 5.93
CA LYS A 238 -21.00 -13.11 4.66
C LYS A 238 -19.84 -13.63 3.81
N LEU A 239 -18.76 -12.88 3.70
CA LEU A 239 -17.57 -13.28 2.94
C LEU A 239 -16.97 -14.60 3.45
N ALA A 240 -16.91 -14.80 4.77
CA ALA A 240 -16.40 -16.04 5.36
C ALA A 240 -17.20 -17.29 4.99
N LYS A 241 -18.51 -17.17 4.71
CA LYS A 241 -19.37 -18.32 4.37
C LYS A 241 -19.12 -18.88 2.96
N PHE A 242 -18.49 -18.11 2.08
CA PHE A 242 -18.38 -18.45 0.65
C PHE A 242 -16.97 -18.84 0.19
N GLU A 243 -15.94 -18.81 1.05
CA GLU A 243 -14.55 -18.97 0.60
C GLU A 243 -13.79 -20.14 1.25
N ASP A 244 -12.73 -20.59 0.57
CA ASP A 244 -11.80 -21.62 1.04
C ASP A 244 -11.03 -21.20 2.33
N SER A 245 -10.48 -22.20 3.02
CA SER A 245 -9.84 -22.08 4.34
C SER A 245 -8.85 -20.92 4.50
N GLY A 246 -8.10 -20.57 3.44
CA GLY A 246 -7.12 -19.47 3.48
C GLY A 246 -7.74 -18.07 3.59
N ARG A 247 -8.90 -17.82 2.96
CA ARG A 247 -9.60 -16.52 3.09
C ARG A 247 -10.36 -16.44 4.41
N VAL A 248 -10.94 -17.56 4.84
CA VAL A 248 -11.67 -17.65 6.11
C VAL A 248 -10.80 -17.22 7.29
N ALA A 249 -9.54 -17.64 7.30
CA ALA A 249 -8.54 -17.21 8.28
C ALA A 249 -8.43 -15.68 8.41
N GLN A 250 -8.20 -15.00 7.28
CA GLN A 250 -8.08 -13.54 7.23
C GLN A 250 -9.36 -12.85 7.71
N VAL A 251 -10.52 -13.37 7.33
CA VAL A 251 -11.82 -12.80 7.72
C VAL A 251 -12.10 -12.98 9.21
N ILE A 252 -11.75 -14.14 9.79
CA ILE A 252 -11.84 -14.38 11.25
C ILE A 252 -10.94 -13.41 12.01
N ASP A 253 -9.70 -13.23 11.57
CA ASP A 253 -8.78 -12.27 12.19
C ASP A 253 -9.33 -10.84 12.10
N ALA A 254 -9.88 -10.45 10.94
CA ALA A 254 -10.47 -9.13 10.75
C ALA A 254 -11.67 -8.90 11.67
N ILE A 255 -12.61 -9.86 11.74
CA ILE A 255 -13.79 -9.79 12.61
C ILE A 255 -13.37 -9.72 14.08
N GLY A 256 -12.42 -10.55 14.50
CA GLY A 256 -11.86 -10.51 15.85
C GLY A 256 -11.21 -9.16 16.19
N SER A 257 -10.53 -8.54 15.22
CA SER A 257 -9.90 -7.23 15.41
C SER A 257 -10.90 -6.08 15.50
N LEU A 258 -12.03 -6.16 14.78
CA LEU A 258 -13.10 -5.16 14.81
C LEU A 258 -13.93 -5.26 16.12
N GLY A 259 -14.12 -6.48 16.59
CA GLY A 259 -14.82 -6.79 17.83
C GLY A 259 -16.30 -6.37 17.87
N GLY A 260 -16.88 -6.37 19.07
CA GLY A 260 -18.31 -6.14 19.32
C GLY A 260 -19.14 -7.43 19.35
N GLU A 261 -20.39 -7.31 19.79
CA GLU A 261 -21.28 -8.46 20.02
C GLU A 261 -21.52 -9.30 18.76
N GLU A 262 -21.68 -8.66 17.60
CA GLU A 262 -21.90 -9.37 16.34
C GLU A 262 -20.65 -10.16 15.90
N ALA A 263 -19.46 -9.63 16.17
CA ALA A 263 -18.21 -10.32 15.92
C ALA A 263 -18.06 -11.52 16.87
N LYS A 264 -18.36 -11.32 18.15
CA LYS A 264 -18.34 -12.37 19.18
C LYS A 264 -19.27 -13.53 18.81
N ALA A 265 -20.54 -13.24 18.53
CA ALA A 265 -21.53 -14.24 18.16
C ALA A 265 -21.12 -15.03 16.90
N PHE A 266 -20.56 -14.36 15.90
CA PHE A 266 -20.05 -15.05 14.71
C PHE A 266 -18.87 -15.98 15.05
N LEU A 267 -17.91 -15.52 15.85
CA LEU A 267 -16.74 -16.31 16.20
C LEU A 267 -17.09 -17.50 17.09
N GLU A 268 -18.05 -17.36 18.02
CA GLU A 268 -18.58 -18.48 18.82
C GLU A 268 -19.20 -19.55 17.91
N PHE A 269 -20.08 -19.12 16.98
CA PHE A 269 -20.67 -20.02 15.99
C PHE A 269 -19.61 -20.77 15.16
N VAL A 270 -18.55 -20.09 14.72
CA VAL A 270 -17.45 -20.71 13.95
C VAL A 270 -16.61 -21.64 14.83
N ALA A 271 -16.32 -21.25 16.07
CA ALA A 271 -15.54 -22.05 17.02
C ALA A 271 -16.20 -23.38 17.36
N ASP A 272 -17.54 -23.41 17.39
CA ASP A 272 -18.31 -24.61 17.73
C ASP A 272 -18.63 -25.47 16.50
N GLY A 273 -19.03 -24.85 15.39
CA GLY A 273 -19.67 -25.55 14.27
C GLY A 273 -18.82 -25.75 13.01
N HIS A 274 -17.64 -25.13 12.88
CA HIS A 274 -16.93 -25.17 11.60
C HIS A 274 -16.27 -26.54 11.35
N ARG A 275 -16.45 -27.12 10.15
CA ARG A 275 -15.91 -28.45 9.77
C ARG A 275 -14.39 -28.58 9.90
N ASN A 276 -13.66 -27.51 9.59
CA ASN A 276 -12.20 -27.49 9.66
C ASN A 276 -11.73 -27.17 11.10
N PRO A 277 -10.98 -28.06 11.77
CA PRO A 277 -10.49 -27.83 13.13
C PRO A 277 -9.58 -26.61 13.26
N THR A 278 -8.71 -26.35 12.28
CA THR A 278 -7.84 -25.17 12.28
C THR A 278 -8.67 -23.89 12.31
N VAL A 279 -9.76 -23.83 11.55
CA VAL A 279 -10.65 -22.67 11.52
C VAL A 279 -11.37 -22.48 12.87
N ARG A 280 -11.78 -23.56 13.53
CA ARG A 280 -12.35 -23.49 14.90
C ARG A 280 -11.35 -22.91 15.88
N ASP A 281 -10.10 -23.39 15.85
CA ASP A 281 -9.06 -22.91 16.75
C ASP A 281 -8.69 -21.44 16.49
N MET A 282 -8.68 -21.00 15.22
CA MET A 282 -8.52 -19.59 14.89
C MET A 282 -9.63 -18.72 15.47
N ALA A 283 -10.88 -19.16 15.40
CA ALA A 283 -12.02 -18.43 15.97
C ALA A 283 -11.91 -18.33 17.51
N ARG A 284 -11.50 -19.42 18.19
CA ARG A 284 -11.22 -19.41 19.64
C ARG A 284 -10.09 -18.44 20.01
N GLN A 285 -9.01 -18.41 19.22
CA GLN A 285 -7.91 -17.46 19.43
C GLN A 285 -8.34 -16.01 19.20
N ALA A 286 -9.20 -15.75 18.20
CA ALA A 286 -9.78 -14.43 17.97
C ALA A 286 -10.66 -13.99 19.16
N LEU A 287 -11.55 -14.86 19.66
CA LEU A 287 -12.35 -14.61 20.87
C LEU A 287 -11.47 -14.30 22.08
N ALA A 288 -10.44 -15.11 22.34
CA ALA A 288 -9.53 -14.89 23.46
C ALA A 288 -8.80 -13.53 23.37
N ARG A 289 -8.42 -13.10 22.16
CA ARG A 289 -7.84 -11.76 21.94
C ARG A 289 -8.86 -10.65 22.20
N MET A 290 -10.11 -10.83 21.74
CA MET A 290 -11.19 -9.86 21.98
C MET A 290 -11.47 -9.67 23.48
N THR A 291 -11.62 -10.77 24.23
CA THR A 291 -11.91 -10.71 25.67
C THR A 291 -10.76 -10.07 26.46
N ARG A 292 -9.51 -10.28 26.05
CA ARG A 292 -8.35 -9.62 26.68
C ARG A 292 -8.26 -8.13 26.34
N ALA A 293 -8.79 -7.71 25.20
CA ALA A 293 -8.75 -6.32 24.74
C ALA A 293 -9.85 -5.44 25.36
N ASP A 294 -10.99 -6.03 25.74
CA ASP A 294 -12.09 -5.40 26.47
C ASP A 294 -12.25 -6.06 27.87
N PRO A 295 -11.35 -5.79 28.85
CA PRO A 295 -11.61 -6.18 30.23
C PRO A 295 -12.78 -5.34 30.76
N THR A 296 -13.88 -6.01 31.10
CA THR A 296 -15.07 -5.45 31.76
C THR A 296 -14.73 -4.58 32.96
#